data_AF-A0A537RH81-F1
#
_entry.id   AF-A0A537RH81-F1
#
_cell.length_a   1.000
_cell.length_b   1.000
_cell.length_c   1.000
_cell.angle_alpha   90.00
_cell.angle_beta   90.00
_cell.angle_gamma   90.00
#
_symmetry.space_group_name_H-M   'P 1'
#
loop_
_entity.id
_entity.type
_entity.pdbx_description
1 polymer ?
#
loop_
_entity_poly.entity_id
_entity_poly.type
_entity_poly.pdbx_seq_one_letter_code
_entity_poly.pdbx_strand_id
1 'polypeptide(L)' 'MLRAMNQPSDLPPQPAEYYRRKAARARQVAEGVTTRAIKLRLLELALEYDKLADGTESATRPPPDLSDI' A
#
# COMPACT_ATOMS: atom_id res chain seq x y z
N MET A 1 -3.92 3.12 33.27
CA MET A 1 -3.03 2.21 32.51
C MET A 1 -3.78 1.74 31.26
N LEU A 2 -3.77 2.51 30.15
CA LEU A 2 -4.26 2.03 28.86
C LEU A 2 -3.08 1.86 27.90
N ARG A 3 -3.00 0.65 27.37
CA ARG A 3 -1.88 -0.01 26.70
C ARG A 3 -1.70 0.53 25.28
N ALA A 4 -0.43 0.69 24.91
CA ALA A 4 0.09 0.99 23.57
C ALA A 4 -0.78 0.49 22.41
N MET A 5 -1.48 1.41 21.73
CA MET A 5 -2.05 1.19 20.39
C MET A 5 -1.32 2.00 19.30
N ASN A 6 -0.20 2.64 19.66
CA ASN A 6 0.61 3.50 18.80
C ASN A 6 2.10 3.13 18.86
N GLN A 7 2.43 1.85 19.00
CA GLN A 7 3.79 1.43 18.63
C GLN A 7 3.83 1.33 17.10
N PRO A 8 4.68 2.12 16.40
CA PRO A 8 5.00 1.79 15.02
C PRO A 8 5.46 0.34 15.07
N SER A 9 4.82 -0.53 14.30
CA SER A 9 5.23 -1.93 14.26
C SER A 9 6.70 -1.95 13.87
N ASP A 10 7.58 -2.45 14.75
CA ASP A 10 8.99 -2.77 14.48
C ASP A 10 9.15 -3.88 13.41
N LEU A 11 8.07 -4.17 12.68
CA LEU A 11 8.07 -5.09 11.57
C LEU A 11 8.76 -4.38 10.39
N PRO A 12 9.68 -5.08 9.71
CA PRO A 12 10.32 -4.52 8.53
C PRO A 12 9.24 -4.09 7.52
N PRO A 13 9.41 -2.93 6.87
CA PRO A 13 8.47 -2.48 5.86
C PRO A 13 8.30 -3.57 4.79
N GLN A 14 7.05 -3.90 4.48
CA GLN A 14 6.78 -4.94 3.48
C GLN A 14 7.25 -4.44 2.10
N PRO A 15 7.74 -5.33 1.22
CA PRO A 15 8.13 -4.93 -0.13
C PRO A 15 6.97 -4.34 -0.92
N ALA A 16 7.24 -3.43 -1.86
CA ALA A 16 6.23 -2.82 -2.73
C ALA A 16 5.33 -3.85 -3.41
N GLU A 17 5.91 -4.97 -3.85
CA GLU A 17 5.19 -6.07 -4.50
C GLU A 17 4.08 -6.66 -3.61
N TYR A 18 4.27 -6.69 -2.28
CA TYR A 18 3.25 -7.14 -1.35
C TYR A 18 1.99 -6.27 -1.45
N TYR A 19 2.17 -4.95 -1.48
CA TYR A 19 1.07 -4.00 -1.58
C TYR A 19 0.43 -4.02 -2.98
N ARG A 20 1.23 -4.14 -4.05
CA ARG A 20 0.72 -4.32 -5.42
C ARG A 20 -0.19 -5.55 -5.54
N ARG A 21 0.20 -6.69 -4.95
CA ARG A 21 -0.64 -7.92 -4.94
C ARG A 21 -1.96 -7.68 -4.21
N LYS A 22 -1.96 -6.95 -3.10
CA LYS A 22 -3.19 -6.60 -2.38
C LYS A 22 -4.09 -5.65 -3.16
N ALA A 23 -3.52 -4.64 -3.84
CA ALA A 23 -4.25 -3.75 -4.72
C ALA A 23 -4.93 -4.53 -5.87
N ALA A 24 -4.19 -5.41 -6.53
CA ALA A 24 -4.72 -6.28 -7.58
C ALA A 24 -5.87 -7.17 -7.07
N ARG A 25 -5.72 -7.77 -5.88
CA ARG A 25 -6.78 -8.59 -5.28
C ARG A 25 -8.03 -7.78 -4.96
N ALA A 26 -7.90 -6.58 -4.41
CA ALA A 26 -9.03 -5.72 -4.10
C ALA A 26 -9.81 -5.34 -5.37
N ARG A 27 -9.12 -5.04 -6.48
CA ARG A 27 -9.74 -4.82 -7.80
C ARG A 27 -10.49 -6.06 -8.30
N GLN A 28 -9.84 -7.23 -8.24
CA GLN A 28 -10.46 -8.50 -8.65
C GLN A 28 -11.76 -8.78 -7.89
N VAL A 29 -11.79 -8.53 -6.58
CA VAL A 29 -13.02 -8.70 -5.79
C VAL A 29 -14.07 -7.66 -6.19
N ALA A 30 -13.67 -6.41 -6.45
CA ALA A 30 -14.56 -5.34 -6.85
C ALA A 30 -15.29 -5.60 -8.18
N GLU A 31 -14.70 -6.39 -9.08
CA GLU A 31 -15.33 -6.83 -10.33
C GLU A 31 -16.56 -7.72 -10.08
N GLY A 32 -16.49 -8.58 -9.05
CA GLY A 32 -17.57 -9.51 -8.69
C GLY A 32 -18.65 -8.92 -7.77
N VAL A 33 -18.50 -7.68 -7.31
CA VAL A 33 -19.42 -7.05 -6.35
C VAL A 33 -20.49 -6.24 -7.07
N THR A 34 -21.75 -6.58 -6.84
CA THR A 34 -22.91 -5.87 -7.38
C THR A 34 -23.33 -4.67 -6.53
N THR A 35 -23.03 -4.69 -5.22
CA THR A 35 -23.32 -3.58 -4.32
C THR A 35 -22.36 -2.41 -4.57
N ARG A 36 -22.87 -1.32 -5.15
CA ARG A 36 -22.07 -0.14 -5.52
C ARG A 36 -21.19 0.40 -4.39
N ALA A 37 -21.73 0.51 -3.17
CA ALA A 37 -20.98 1.02 -2.02
C ALA A 37 -19.77 0.13 -1.67
N ILE A 38 -19.95 -1.20 -1.71
CA ILE A 38 -18.88 -2.17 -1.44
C ILE A 38 -17.83 -2.13 -2.56
N LYS A 39 -18.27 -2.03 -3.83
CA LYS A 39 -17.36 -1.87 -4.97
C LYS A 39 -16.48 -0.63 -4.83
N LEU A 40 -17.07 0.51 -4.48
CA LEU A 40 -16.31 1.75 -4.27
C LEU A 40 -15.29 1.61 -3.14
N ARG A 41 -15.68 1.00 -2.02
CA ARG A 41 -14.76 0.79 -0.89
C ARG A 41 -13.57 -0.11 -1.24
N LEU A 42 -13.80 -1.14 -2.05
CA LEU A 42 -12.72 -2.02 -2.52
C LEU A 42 -11.75 -1.31 -3.48
N LEU A 43 -12.27 -0.44 -4.35
CA LEU A 43 -11.42 0.35 -5.25
C LEU A 43 -10.61 1.41 -4.49
N GLU A 44 -11.20 2.04 -3.48
CA GLU A 44 -10.49 2.95 -2.59
C GLU A 44 -9.37 2.22 -1.83
N LEU A 45 -9.65 1.02 -1.32
CA LEU A 45 -8.64 0.19 -0.66
C LEU A 45 -7.51 -0.22 -1.61
N ALA A 46 -7.82 -0.50 -2.89
CA ALA A 46 -6.79 -0.78 -3.89
C ALA A 46 -5.85 0.41 -4.09
N LEU A 47 -6.40 1.62 -4.12
CA LEU A 47 -5.64 2.87 -4.25
C LEU A 47 -4.77 3.15 -3.00
N GLU A 48 -5.29 2.87 -1.80
CA GLU A 48 -4.50 2.94 -0.57
C GLU A 48 -3.27 2.01 -0.63
N TYR A 49 -3.44 0.78 -1.15
CA TYR A 49 -2.33 -0.15 -1.31
C TYR A 49 -1.32 0.29 -2.37
N ASP A 50 -1.74 0.86 -3.51
CA ASP A 50 -0.77 1.38 -4.48
C ASP A 50 0.06 2.53 -3.90
N LYS A 51 -0.55 3.43 -3.12
CA LYS A 51 0.20 4.50 -2.43
C LYS A 51 1.26 3.94 -1.48
N LEU A 52 0.95 2.86 -0.77
CA LEU A 52 1.92 2.18 0.09
C LEU A 52 3.05 1.54 -0.73
N ALA A 53 2.73 0.94 -1.87
CA ALA A 53 3.74 0.41 -2.79
C ALA A 53 4.68 1.51 -3.28
N ASP A 54 4.13 2.62 -3.77
CA ASP A 54 4.90 3.77 -4.28
C ASP A 54 5.79 4.39 -3.19
N GLY A 55 5.28 4.46 -1.95
CA GLY A 55 6.04 4.93 -0.79
C GLY A 55 7.23 4.02 -0.44
N THR A 56 7.06 2.69 -0.56
CA THR A 56 8.16 1.74 -0.33
C THR A 56 9.21 1.75 -1.44
N GLU A 57 8.80 1.89 -2.71
CA GLU A 57 9.74 2.07 -3.83
C GLU A 57 10.57 3.34 -3.65
N SER A 58 9.92 4.44 -3.25
CA SER A 58 10.59 5.72 -3.00
C SER A 58 11.60 5.65 -1.85
N ALA A 59 11.31 4.88 -0.80
CA ALA A 59 12.23 4.68 0.33
C ALA A 59 13.42 3.76 -0.02
N THR A 60 13.29 2.92 -1.05
CA THR A 60 14.32 1.94 -1.45
C THR A 60 15.24 2.48 -2.56
N ARG A 61 14.83 3.51 -3.29
CA ARG A 61 15.65 4.15 -4.32
C ARG A 61 16.78 4.96 -3.64
N PRO A 62 18.07 4.67 -3.89
CA PRO A 62 19.15 5.51 -3.42
C PRO A 62 19.02 6.92 -4.03
N PRO A 63 19.42 7.99 -3.31
CA PRO A 63 19.39 9.35 -3.86
C PRO A 63 20.17 9.37 -5.18
N PRO A 64 19.71 10.17 -6.17
CA PRO A 64 20.44 10.29 -7.43
C PRO A 64 21.88 10.69 -7.12
N ASP A 65 22.82 9.95 -7.71
CA ASP A 65 24.24 10.23 -7.57
C ASP A 65 24.49 11.64 -8.14
N LEU A 66 24.83 12.57 -7.24
CA LEU A 66 25.12 13.97 -7.58
C LEU A 66 26.49 14.13 -8.25
N SER A 67 27.16 13.03 -8.61
CA SER A 67 28.47 13.04 -9.27
C SER A 67 28.42 13.34 -10.76
N ASP A 68 27.23 13.47 -11.36
CA ASP A 68 27.03 13.76 -12.80
C ASP A 68 26.59 15.21 -13.12
N ILE A 69 26.78 16.17 -12.19
CA ILE A 69 26.62 17.62 -12.44
C ILE A 69 27.97 18.32 -12.29
#